data_AF-A0AB33ERM8-F1
#
_entry.id   AF-A0AB33ERM8-F1
#
_cell.length_a   1.000
_cell.length_b   1.000
_cell.length_c   1.000
_cell.angle_alpha   90.00
_cell.angle_beta   90.00
_cell.angle_gamma   90.00
#
_symmetry.space_group_name_H-M   'P 1'
#
loop_
_entity.id
_entity.type
_entity.pdbx_description
1 polymer ?
#
loop_
_entity_poly.entity_id
_entity_poly.type
_entity_poly.pdbx_seq_one_letter_code
_entity_poly.pdbx_strand_id
1 'polypeptide(L)'
;MTQPMLTITAYGLPAPQGSKRHIGRGVMVESSKNVKPWREAVKTAARDVIDAMPPMHWAPLDEPLAVSMVFTFARPKGHYRTGRNAHLLRDAAPTRPAIAPDLSKLIRSTEDALTDAGIWRDDSLVVRYVDTGKAYPAGDEMALTSPGVVIRVWLLEHLVTQPSADRFVTSACSSDDCRSCDLGNIHHPCTHGCHKPLGQPAEAA
;
A
#
# COMPACT_ATOMS: atom_id res chain seq x y z
N MET A 1 5.06 -9.70 -7.13
CA MET A 1 5.14 -8.33 -6.57
C MET A 1 6.60 -8.08 -6.17
N THR A 2 7.14 -6.89 -6.44
CA THR A 2 8.54 -6.57 -6.09
C THR A 2 8.74 -6.59 -4.57
N GLN A 3 9.79 -7.26 -4.10
CA GLN A 3 10.13 -7.30 -2.68
C GLN A 3 10.53 -5.90 -2.17
N PRO A 4 10.03 -5.46 -1.00
CA PRO A 4 10.46 -4.21 -0.39
C PRO A 4 11.90 -4.32 0.11
N MET A 5 12.60 -3.19 0.10
CA MET A 5 13.94 -3.10 0.70
C MET A 5 13.87 -3.08 2.22
N LEU A 6 12.85 -2.42 2.77
CA LEU A 6 12.59 -2.36 4.19
C LEU A 6 11.13 -2.73 4.45
N THR A 7 10.92 -3.56 5.46
CA THR A 7 9.61 -3.77 6.07
C THR A 7 9.72 -3.45 7.55
N ILE A 8 8.95 -2.47 8.00
CA ILE A 8 8.93 -2.01 9.38
C ILE A 8 7.54 -2.28 9.93
N THR A 9 7.46 -2.93 11.09
CA THR A 9 6.21 -3.17 11.79
C THR A 9 6.25 -2.46 13.13
N ALA A 10 5.41 -1.44 13.30
CA ALA A 10 5.32 -0.70 14.54
C ALA A 10 3.98 -0.98 15.22
N TYR A 11 4.03 -1.40 16.48
CA TYR A 11 2.84 -1.64 17.31
C TYR A 11 2.51 -0.42 18.17
N GLY A 12 1.22 -0.20 18.41
CA GLY A 12 0.72 0.93 19.18
C GLY A 12 -0.52 1.55 18.53
N LEU A 13 -1.17 2.48 19.22
CA LEU A 13 -2.34 3.16 18.67
C LEU A 13 -1.89 4.20 17.62
N PRO A 14 -2.24 4.04 16.32
CA PRO A 14 -1.89 5.04 15.32
C PRO A 14 -2.51 6.40 15.66
N ALA A 15 -1.69 7.44 15.69
CA ALA A 15 -2.11 8.78 16.07
C ALA A 15 -1.75 9.80 14.98
N PRO A 16 -2.72 10.64 14.55
CA PRO A 16 -2.49 11.59 13.47
C PRO A 16 -1.61 12.75 13.92
N GLN A 17 -0.75 13.25 13.05
CA GLN A 17 -0.15 14.57 13.26
C GLN A 17 -1.26 15.62 13.27
N GLY A 18 -1.41 16.32 14.40
CA GLY A 18 -2.57 17.15 14.68
C GLY A 18 -2.36 18.62 14.33
N SER A 19 -3.43 19.40 14.56
CA SER A 19 -3.36 20.85 14.54
C SER A 19 -2.65 21.33 15.81
N LYS A 20 -1.67 22.21 15.66
CA LYS A 20 -1.00 22.81 16.82
C LYS A 20 -1.96 23.78 17.52
N ARG A 21 -2.00 23.75 18.85
CA ARG A 21 -2.72 24.71 19.69
C ARG A 21 -1.79 25.81 20.15
N HIS A 22 -2.20 27.07 19.98
CA HIS A 22 -1.50 28.22 20.56
C HIS A 22 -1.75 28.27 22.07
N ILE A 23 -0.68 28.38 22.86
CA ILE A 23 -0.74 28.47 24.32
C ILE A 23 -0.22 29.82 24.85
N GLY A 24 -0.20 30.85 24.00
CA GLY A 24 0.35 32.17 24.33
C GLY A 24 1.85 32.29 24.01
N ARG A 25 2.34 33.54 23.95
CA ARG A 25 3.76 33.88 23.71
C ARG A 25 4.37 33.28 22.42
N GLY A 26 3.54 33.05 21.40
CA GLY A 26 3.97 32.45 20.13
C GLY A 26 4.28 30.94 20.21
N VAL A 27 4.02 30.30 21.35
CA VAL A 27 4.28 28.86 21.53
C VAL A 27 3.09 28.05 21.04
N MET A 28 3.38 27.09 20.18
CA MET A 28 2.43 26.15 19.58
C MET A 28 2.73 24.74 20.09
N VAL A 29 1.75 24.05 20.67
CA VAL A 29 1.89 22.67 21.17
C VAL A 29 0.98 21.71 20.41
N GLU A 30 1.38 20.46 20.33
CA GLU A 30 0.57 19.42 19.69
C GLU A 30 -0.77 19.22 20.44
N SER A 31 -1.88 19.14 19.70
CA SER A 31 -3.19 18.98 20.34
C SER A 31 -3.45 17.55 20.81
N SER A 32 -2.82 16.56 20.17
CA SER A 32 -2.97 15.15 20.51
C SER A 32 -1.86 14.67 21.45
N LYS A 33 -2.25 14.19 22.64
CA LYS A 33 -1.32 13.52 23.57
C LYS A 33 -0.78 12.19 23.02
N ASN A 34 -1.44 11.63 22.01
CA ASN A 34 -1.14 10.30 21.49
C ASN A 34 -0.08 10.32 20.36
N VAL A 35 0.21 11.49 19.78
CA VAL A 35 1.21 11.60 18.70
C VAL A 35 2.61 11.26 19.17
N LYS A 36 3.01 11.76 20.35
CA LYS A 36 4.37 11.53 20.84
C LYS A 36 4.62 10.04 21.09
N PRO A 37 3.78 9.30 21.85
CA PRO A 37 3.94 7.85 21.99
C PRO A 37 3.93 7.10 20.66
N TRP A 38 3.06 7.51 19.71
CA TRP A 38 3.01 6.90 18.39
C TRP A 38 4.31 7.07 17.60
N ARG A 39 4.85 8.30 17.54
CA ARG A 39 6.10 8.59 16.84
C ARG A 39 7.28 7.84 17.45
N GLU A 40 7.36 7.76 18.79
CA GLU A 40 8.41 6.98 19.45
C GLU A 40 8.29 5.48 19.14
N ALA A 41 7.08 4.92 19.06
CA ALA A 41 6.89 3.52 18.70
C ALA A 41 7.35 3.21 17.27
N VAL A 42 6.97 4.07 16.30
CA VAL A 42 7.43 3.95 14.91
C VAL A 42 8.94 4.10 14.81
N LYS A 43 9.50 5.11 15.48
CA LYS A 43 10.93 5.38 15.49
C LYS A 43 11.75 4.22 16.08
N THR A 44 11.24 3.62 17.16
CA THR A 44 11.89 2.46 17.80
C THR A 44 11.87 1.26 16.85
N ALA A 45 10.70 0.93 16.28
CA ALA A 45 10.58 -0.17 15.32
C ALA A 45 11.46 0.02 14.07
N ALA A 46 11.59 1.26 13.59
CA ALA A 46 12.47 1.60 12.48
C ALA A 46 13.95 1.39 12.83
N ARG A 47 14.37 1.79 14.04
CA ARG A 47 15.73 1.58 14.53
C ARG A 47 16.04 0.10 14.75
N ASP A 48 15.09 -0.68 15.26
CA ASP A 48 15.27 -2.12 15.42
C ASP A 48 15.57 -2.81 14.07
N VAL A 49 14.92 -2.35 12.99
CA VAL A 49 15.20 -2.84 11.62
C VAL A 49 16.60 -2.43 11.15
N ILE A 50 17.03 -1.21 11.46
CA ILE A 50 18.39 -0.72 11.16
C ILE A 50 19.45 -1.51 11.93
N ASP A 51 19.25 -1.69 13.24
CA ASP A 51 20.19 -2.36 14.14
C ASP A 51 20.31 -3.86 13.85
N ALA A 52 19.27 -4.46 13.24
CA ALA A 52 19.32 -5.82 12.74
C ALA A 52 20.16 -5.97 11.45
N MET A 53 20.54 -4.87 10.79
CA MET A 53 21.43 -4.89 9.64
C MET A 53 22.91 -4.98 10.04
N PRO A 54 23.79 -5.49 9.16
CA PRO A 54 25.23 -5.49 9.42
C PRO A 54 25.74 -4.07 9.73
N PRO A 55 26.57 -3.87 10.79
CA PRO A 55 26.94 -2.55 11.32
C PRO A 55 27.59 -1.58 10.33
N MET A 56 28.15 -2.08 9.24
CA MET A 56 28.85 -1.30 8.23
C MET A 56 27.95 -0.81 7.08
N HIS A 57 26.68 -1.23 7.04
CA HIS A 57 25.86 -1.16 5.84
C HIS A 57 24.69 -0.18 5.92
N TRP A 58 24.42 0.43 7.07
CA TRP A 58 23.32 1.39 7.16
C TRP A 58 23.77 2.82 6.89
N ALA A 59 23.18 3.42 5.86
CA ALA A 59 23.11 4.85 5.66
C ALA A 59 21.65 5.23 5.35
N PRO A 60 21.16 6.41 5.79
CA PRO A 60 19.83 6.87 5.43
C PRO A 60 19.66 6.88 3.91
N LEU A 61 18.53 6.35 3.42
CA LEU A 61 18.19 6.35 2.00
C LEU A 61 18.17 7.78 1.44
N ASP A 62 18.77 7.99 0.28
CA ASP A 62 18.89 9.31 -0.36
C ASP A 62 18.47 9.35 -1.85
N GLU A 63 17.80 8.29 -2.29
CA GLU A 63 17.24 8.14 -3.64
C GLU A 63 15.70 8.19 -3.62
N PRO A 64 15.01 8.43 -4.76
CA PRO A 64 13.54 8.46 -4.81
C PRO A 64 12.90 7.15 -4.34
N LEU A 65 11.93 7.26 -3.45
CA LEU A 65 11.28 6.14 -2.79
C LEU A 65 9.81 6.01 -3.16
N ALA A 66 9.33 4.78 -3.09
CA ALA A 66 7.92 4.51 -2.95
C ALA A 66 7.64 3.81 -1.61
N VAL A 67 6.49 4.11 -1.02
CA VAL A 67 6.14 3.63 0.32
C VAL A 67 4.73 3.05 0.34
N SER A 68 4.52 2.05 1.20
CA SER A 68 3.19 1.53 1.54
C SER A 68 3.02 1.62 3.05
N MET A 69 1.84 2.06 3.51
CA MET A 69 1.52 2.22 4.93
C MET A 69 0.09 1.75 5.21
N VAL A 70 -0.05 0.60 5.88
CA VAL A 70 -1.35 0.06 6.28
C VAL A 70 -1.49 0.14 7.78
N PHE A 71 -2.38 1.03 8.23
CA PHE A 71 -2.66 1.30 9.64
C PHE A 71 -3.76 0.38 10.14
N THR A 72 -3.46 -0.38 11.19
CA THR A 72 -4.42 -1.27 11.84
C THR A 72 -5.00 -0.62 13.08
N PHE A 73 -6.33 -0.61 13.18
CA PHE A 73 -7.06 -0.13 14.35
C PHE A 73 -7.82 -1.26 15.03
N ALA A 74 -7.95 -1.19 16.36
CA ALA A 74 -8.78 -2.13 17.08
C ALA A 74 -10.23 -2.02 16.60
N ARG A 75 -10.87 -3.16 16.35
CA ARG A 75 -12.28 -3.19 15.96
C ARG A 75 -13.16 -2.84 17.17
N PRO A 76 -14.06 -1.83 17.07
CA PRO A 76 -14.94 -1.47 18.16
C PRO A 76 -15.81 -2.65 18.64
N LYS A 77 -16.02 -2.75 19.96
CA LYS A 77 -16.87 -3.80 20.56
C LYS A 77 -18.30 -3.79 19.99
N GLY A 78 -18.81 -2.61 19.63
CA GLY A 78 -20.13 -2.46 19.01
C GLY A 78 -20.27 -3.06 17.61
N HIS A 79 -19.18 -3.47 16.96
CA HIS A 79 -19.25 -4.18 15.67
C HIS A 79 -19.56 -5.67 15.84
N TYR A 80 -19.41 -6.19 17.06
CA TYR A 80 -19.71 -7.58 17.39
C TYR A 80 -21.15 -7.74 17.89
N ARG A 81 -21.70 -8.94 17.73
CA ARG A 81 -22.98 -9.33 18.35
C ARG A 81 -22.79 -9.45 19.88
N THR A 82 -23.83 -9.82 20.62
CA THR A 82 -23.80 -9.88 22.09
C THR A 82 -24.05 -11.31 22.59
N GLY A 83 -23.81 -11.54 23.90
CA GLY A 83 -24.04 -12.83 24.55
C GLY A 83 -23.19 -13.97 23.97
N ARG A 84 -23.81 -15.14 23.74
CA ARG A 84 -23.16 -16.33 23.15
C ARG A 84 -22.47 -16.08 21.80
N ASN A 85 -22.87 -15.03 21.08
CA ASN A 85 -22.37 -14.70 19.74
C ASN A 85 -21.37 -13.53 19.75
N ALA A 86 -20.80 -13.15 20.90
CA ALA A 86 -19.93 -11.98 21.02
C ALA A 86 -18.63 -12.03 20.17
N HIS A 87 -18.27 -13.19 19.63
CA HIS A 87 -17.15 -13.36 18.70
C HIS A 87 -17.52 -13.10 17.24
N LEU A 88 -18.83 -13.04 16.91
CA LEU A 88 -19.33 -12.87 15.55
C LEU A 88 -19.59 -11.39 15.23
N LEU A 89 -19.27 -10.99 14.00
CA LEU A 89 -19.58 -9.65 13.50
C LEU A 89 -21.09 -9.49 13.23
N ARG A 90 -21.56 -8.25 13.38
CA ARG A 90 -22.88 -7.83 12.90
C ARG A 90 -22.85 -7.71 11.38
N ASP A 91 -23.98 -7.95 10.74
CA ASP A 91 -24.08 -7.89 9.27
C ASP A 91 -23.83 -6.48 8.73
N ALA A 92 -24.21 -5.46 9.51
CA ALA A 92 -23.95 -4.05 9.20
C ALA A 92 -22.57 -3.55 9.68
N ALA A 93 -21.70 -4.42 10.20
CA ALA A 93 -20.40 -4.00 10.69
C ALA A 93 -19.51 -3.52 9.51
N PRO A 94 -18.94 -2.30 9.56
CA PRO A 94 -18.11 -1.80 8.48
C PRO A 94 -16.88 -2.70 8.24
N THR A 95 -16.51 -2.85 6.97
CA THR A 95 -15.31 -3.59 6.56
C THR A 95 -14.04 -2.81 6.88
N ARG A 96 -14.06 -1.48 6.77
CA ARG A 96 -12.91 -0.58 6.97
C ARG A 96 -13.16 0.47 8.06
N PRO A 97 -12.12 0.99 8.75
CA PRO A 97 -12.24 2.05 9.74
C PRO A 97 -12.39 3.42 9.06
N ALA A 98 -13.62 3.75 8.64
CA ALA A 98 -13.97 5.02 8.01
C ALA A 98 -14.32 6.12 9.05
N ILE A 99 -13.55 6.21 10.13
CA ILE A 99 -13.70 7.22 11.18
C ILE A 99 -12.38 7.96 11.39
N ALA A 100 -12.40 9.09 12.09
CA ALA A 100 -11.18 9.76 12.53
C ALA A 100 -10.23 8.75 13.20
N PRO A 101 -8.91 8.85 12.96
CA PRO A 101 -8.20 9.97 12.32
C PRO A 101 -8.09 9.89 10.78
N ASP A 102 -7.76 11.03 10.15
CA ASP A 102 -7.52 11.13 8.70
C ASP A 102 -6.27 10.34 8.29
N LEU A 103 -6.35 9.58 7.19
CA LEU A 103 -5.24 8.76 6.70
C LEU A 103 -3.98 9.61 6.42
N SER A 104 -4.14 10.76 5.75
CA SER A 104 -3.03 11.65 5.43
C SER A 104 -2.29 12.18 6.67
N LYS A 105 -2.99 12.38 7.79
CA LYS A 105 -2.36 12.82 9.04
C LYS A 105 -1.63 11.69 9.76
N LEU A 106 -2.11 10.45 9.60
CA LEU A 106 -1.38 9.26 10.08
C LEU A 106 -0.10 9.05 9.28
N ILE A 107 -0.17 9.21 7.96
CA ILE A 107 0.99 9.17 7.08
C ILE A 107 2.01 10.22 7.53
N ARG A 108 1.60 11.49 7.69
CA ARG A 108 2.50 12.56 8.15
C ARG A 108 3.18 12.27 9.50
N SER A 109 2.46 11.83 10.52
CA SER A 109 3.11 11.52 11.82
C SER A 109 4.09 10.35 11.70
N THR A 110 3.82 9.42 10.79
CA THR A 110 4.67 8.26 10.54
C THR A 110 5.92 8.66 9.77
N GLU A 111 5.80 9.49 8.72
CA GLU A 111 6.93 10.07 7.99
C GLU A 111 7.84 10.87 8.91
N ASP A 112 7.27 11.77 9.73
CA ASP A 112 8.00 12.52 10.74
C ASP A 112 8.80 11.60 11.69
N ALA A 113 8.28 10.40 12.01
CA ALA A 113 8.96 9.44 12.88
C ALA A 113 10.06 8.64 12.15
N LEU A 114 9.86 8.31 10.87
CA LEU A 114 10.83 7.61 10.03
C LEU A 114 12.03 8.51 9.70
N THR A 115 11.79 9.81 9.45
CA THR A 115 12.85 10.81 9.32
C THR A 115 13.66 10.92 10.60
N ASP A 116 13.00 11.03 11.77
CA ASP A 116 13.67 11.04 13.08
C ASP A 116 14.44 9.74 13.40
N ALA A 117 14.05 8.62 12.79
CA ALA A 117 14.73 7.34 12.91
C ALA A 117 15.96 7.23 11.99
N GLY A 118 16.08 8.09 10.98
CA GLY A 118 17.14 8.03 9.98
C GLY A 118 16.92 6.97 8.90
N ILE A 119 15.65 6.65 8.59
CA ILE A 119 15.32 5.73 7.49
C ILE A 119 15.70 6.31 6.13
N TRP A 120 15.43 7.60 5.95
CA TRP A 120 15.78 8.39 4.78
C TRP A 120 16.33 9.73 5.22
N ARG A 121 17.05 10.39 4.32
CA ARG A 121 17.64 11.71 4.57
C ARG A 121 16.57 12.79 4.75
N ASP A 122 15.50 12.72 3.96
CA ASP A 122 14.42 13.70 3.92
C ASP A 122 13.13 13.02 3.43
N ASP A 123 11.98 13.37 3.99
CA ASP A 123 10.68 12.80 3.61
C ASP A 123 10.24 13.22 2.19
N SER A 124 10.82 14.29 1.63
CA SER A 124 10.65 14.68 0.23
C SER A 124 11.07 13.61 -0.78
N LEU A 125 11.86 12.62 -0.37
CA LEU A 125 12.24 11.48 -1.21
C LEU A 125 11.08 10.51 -1.44
N VAL A 126 10.02 10.56 -0.62
CA VAL A 126 8.81 9.75 -0.82
C VAL A 126 7.98 10.37 -1.94
N VAL A 127 8.16 9.88 -3.16
CA VAL A 127 7.50 10.42 -4.37
C VAL A 127 6.31 9.59 -4.85
N ARG A 128 6.08 8.42 -4.24
CA ARG A 128 4.97 7.53 -4.60
C ARG A 128 4.48 6.75 -3.39
N TYR A 129 3.15 6.62 -3.28
CA TYR A 129 2.54 5.60 -2.43
C TYR A 129 2.07 4.42 -3.28
N VAL A 130 2.45 3.19 -2.89
CA VAL A 130 2.02 1.95 -3.57
C VAL A 130 0.65 1.52 -3.06
N ASP A 131 0.51 1.46 -1.74
CA ASP A 131 -0.73 1.09 -1.07
C ASP A 131 -0.78 1.72 0.33
N THR A 132 -1.86 2.44 0.61
CA THR A 132 -2.06 3.08 1.91
C THR A 132 -3.50 2.91 2.36
N GLY A 133 -3.70 2.67 3.65
CA GLY A 133 -5.05 2.42 4.13
C GLY A 133 -5.18 2.29 5.63
N LYS A 134 -6.45 2.29 6.07
CA LYS A 134 -6.84 1.90 7.42
C LYS A 134 -7.54 0.56 7.34
N ALA A 135 -7.18 -0.35 8.22
CA ALA A 135 -7.76 -1.68 8.32
C ALA A 135 -8.14 -2.02 9.76
N TYR A 136 -9.10 -2.93 9.90
CA TYR A 136 -9.26 -3.70 11.13
C TYR A 136 -8.40 -4.97 11.00
N PRO A 137 -8.11 -5.68 12.10
CA PRO A 137 -7.44 -6.97 12.04
C PRO A 137 -8.12 -7.92 11.04
N ALA A 138 -7.31 -8.58 10.21
CA ALA A 138 -7.72 -9.44 9.11
C ALA A 138 -8.59 -8.77 8.01
N GLY A 139 -8.72 -7.44 8.03
CA GLY A 139 -9.48 -6.68 7.03
C GLY A 139 -8.69 -6.22 5.80
N ASP A 140 -7.39 -6.52 5.79
CA ASP A 140 -6.42 -6.22 4.74
C ASP A 140 -5.27 -7.23 4.83
N GLU A 141 -4.58 -7.50 3.71
CA GLU A 141 -3.43 -8.43 3.67
C GLU A 141 -2.31 -7.99 4.62
N MET A 142 -2.11 -6.68 4.75
CA MET A 142 -1.09 -6.08 5.60
C MET A 142 -1.62 -5.68 6.99
N ALA A 143 -2.86 -6.04 7.32
CA ALA A 143 -3.45 -5.72 8.62
C ALA A 143 -2.81 -6.58 9.73
N LEU A 144 -2.38 -5.92 10.79
CA LEU A 144 -1.87 -6.57 11.99
C LEU A 144 -3.01 -7.18 12.80
N THR A 145 -2.66 -8.07 13.73
CA THR A 145 -3.61 -8.63 14.71
C THR A 145 -3.96 -7.64 15.83
N SER A 146 -3.11 -6.64 16.05
CA SER A 146 -3.25 -5.59 17.06
C SER A 146 -3.04 -4.21 16.43
N PRO A 147 -3.38 -3.10 17.12
CA PRO A 147 -3.17 -1.77 16.57
C PRO A 147 -1.69 -1.49 16.25
N GLY A 148 -1.47 -0.85 15.10
CA GLY A 148 -0.12 -0.54 14.63
C GLY A 148 -0.11 -0.14 13.16
N VAL A 149 1.06 -0.21 12.53
CA VAL A 149 1.26 0.02 11.10
C VAL A 149 2.28 -0.96 10.55
N VAL A 150 2.03 -1.44 9.33
CA VAL A 150 3.07 -2.05 8.50
C VAL A 150 3.49 -1.06 7.44
N ILE A 151 4.79 -0.79 7.39
CA ILE A 151 5.43 0.14 6.47
C ILE A 151 6.35 -0.66 5.57
N ARG A 152 6.24 -0.46 4.27
CA ARG A 152 7.13 -1.06 3.28
C ARG A 152 7.75 0.03 2.43
N VAL A 153 9.05 -0.06 2.19
CA VAL A 153 9.83 0.94 1.43
C VAL A 153 10.53 0.26 0.27
N TRP A 154 10.45 0.88 -0.91
CA TRP A 154 11.16 0.48 -2.12
C TRP A 154 11.92 1.68 -2.68
N LEU A 155 13.08 1.46 -3.29
CA LEU A 155 13.59 2.38 -4.30
C LEU A 155 12.60 2.43 -5.47
N LEU A 156 12.27 3.64 -5.94
CA LEU A 156 11.32 3.82 -7.02
C LEU A 156 11.74 3.05 -8.28
N GLU A 157 13.04 3.01 -8.58
CA GLU A 157 13.61 2.27 -9.70
C GLU A 157 13.19 0.79 -9.68
N HIS A 158 13.23 0.13 -8.52
CA HIS A 158 12.86 -1.28 -8.39
C HIS A 158 11.37 -1.56 -8.66
N LEU A 159 10.51 -0.55 -8.55
CA LEU A 159 9.09 -0.66 -8.88
C LEU A 159 8.79 -0.38 -10.36
N VAL A 160 9.61 0.44 -11.03
CA VAL A 160 9.40 0.82 -12.44
C VAL A 160 10.05 -0.17 -13.39
N THR A 161 11.19 -0.77 -13.02
CA THR A 161 11.98 -1.65 -13.88
C THR A 161 11.44 -3.09 -13.97
N GLN A 162 10.30 -3.38 -13.35
CA GLN A 162 9.59 -4.62 -13.67
C GLN A 162 8.97 -4.44 -15.06
N PRO A 163 9.41 -5.20 -16.09
CA PRO A 163 8.65 -5.25 -17.33
C PRO A 163 7.27 -5.77 -16.92
N SER A 164 6.27 -4.90 -17.01
CA SER A 164 4.89 -5.34 -16.99
C SER A 164 4.80 -6.41 -18.08
N ALA A 165 4.71 -7.67 -17.70
CA ALA A 165 4.55 -8.82 -18.58
C ALA A 165 3.23 -8.76 -19.39
N ASP A 166 2.58 -7.60 -19.42
CA ASP A 166 1.24 -7.34 -19.92
C ASP A 166 1.14 -5.98 -20.64
N ARG A 167 2.26 -5.44 -21.11
CA ARG A 167 2.18 -4.45 -22.20
C ARG A 167 2.19 -5.24 -23.49
N PHE A 168 0.98 -5.60 -23.92
CA PHE A 168 0.61 -6.01 -25.27
C PHE A 168 1.80 -5.99 -26.23
N VAL A 169 2.37 -7.17 -26.48
CA VAL A 169 3.02 -7.41 -27.77
C VAL A 169 1.91 -7.13 -28.77
N THR A 170 1.96 -5.95 -29.41
CA THR A 170 1.35 -5.81 -30.72
C THR A 170 2.11 -6.81 -31.57
N SER A 171 1.56 -8.02 -31.65
CA SER A 171 1.99 -9.01 -32.61
C SER A 171 1.79 -8.34 -33.95
N ALA A 172 2.88 -7.79 -34.51
CA ALA A 172 2.93 -7.51 -35.92
C ALA A 172 2.46 -8.80 -36.58
N CYS A 173 1.34 -8.72 -37.29
CA CYS A 173 0.83 -9.83 -38.07
C CYS A 173 1.96 -10.19 -39.04
N SER A 174 2.70 -11.27 -38.76
CA SER A 174 3.68 -11.77 -39.70
C SER A 174 2.92 -12.10 -40.97
N SER A 175 3.33 -11.47 -42.05
CA SER A 175 2.69 -11.45 -43.37
C SER A 175 2.50 -12.83 -44.02
N ASP A 176 2.87 -13.92 -43.35
CA ASP A 176 2.87 -15.28 -43.89
C ASP A 176 1.56 -16.06 -43.63
N ASP A 177 0.67 -15.56 -42.76
CA ASP A 177 -0.65 -16.19 -42.49
C ASP A 177 -1.82 -15.59 -43.29
N CYS A 178 -1.55 -14.69 -44.25
CA CYS A 178 -2.56 -14.15 -45.17
C CYS A 178 -2.81 -15.07 -46.37
N ARG A 179 -3.21 -16.33 -46.15
CA ARG A 179 -3.53 -17.28 -47.23
C ARG A 179 -5.02 -17.43 -47.57
N SER A 180 -5.91 -16.53 -47.17
CA SER A 180 -7.31 -16.61 -47.63
C SER A 180 -8.02 -15.29 -47.91
N CYS A 181 -7.32 -14.28 -48.41
CA CYS A 181 -7.97 -13.09 -48.97
C CYS A 181 -7.79 -13.04 -50.49
N ASP A 182 -8.23 -14.10 -51.16
CA ASP A 182 -8.59 -14.02 -52.57
C ASP A 182 -10.00 -13.46 -52.64
N LEU A 183 -10.13 -12.14 -52.81
CA LEU A 183 -11.22 -11.51 -53.56
C LEU A 183 -10.75 -10.07 -53.87
N GLY A 184 -10.71 -9.76 -55.16
CA GLY A 184 -9.96 -8.64 -55.72
C GLY A 184 -10.34 -7.24 -55.23
N ASN A 185 -9.33 -6.39 -55.31
CA ASN A 185 -9.38 -4.95 -55.59
C ASN A 185 -10.39 -4.13 -54.77
N ILE A 186 -9.90 -3.50 -53.69
CA ILE A 186 -10.06 -2.08 -53.32
C ILE A 186 -9.53 -1.91 -51.88
N HIS A 187 -8.68 -0.89 -51.67
CA HIS A 187 -8.11 -0.52 -50.37
C HIS A 187 -9.18 -0.25 -49.31
N HIS A 188 -9.28 -1.09 -48.28
CA HIS A 188 -9.90 -0.77 -47.00
C HIS A 188 -9.16 -1.45 -45.85
N PRO A 189 -8.74 -0.71 -44.80
CA PRO A 189 -8.17 -1.33 -43.61
C PRO A 189 -9.27 -2.03 -42.80
N CYS A 190 -9.12 -3.35 -42.60
CA CYS A 190 -10.01 -4.17 -41.78
C CYS A 190 -10.04 -3.67 -40.33
N THR A 191 -11.21 -3.22 -39.86
CA THR A 191 -11.42 -2.72 -38.48
C THR A 191 -12.14 -3.70 -37.55
N HIS A 192 -12.32 -4.97 -37.92
CA HIS A 192 -13.10 -5.91 -37.12
C HIS A 192 -12.27 -7.11 -36.65
N GLY A 193 -12.12 -7.23 -35.33
CA GLY A 193 -11.48 -8.35 -34.66
C GLY A 193 -12.22 -9.66 -34.89
N CYS A 194 -11.48 -10.71 -35.24
CA CYS A 194 -12.01 -12.03 -35.53
C CYS A 194 -12.24 -12.80 -34.21
N HIS A 195 -13.49 -12.89 -33.74
CA HIS A 195 -13.86 -13.78 -32.65
C HIS A 195 -14.12 -15.19 -33.18
N LYS A 196 -13.36 -16.18 -32.71
CA LYS A 196 -13.60 -17.61 -32.97
C LYS A 196 -14.51 -18.17 -31.86
N PRO A 197 -15.68 -18.77 -32.16
CA PRO A 197 -16.47 -19.45 -31.14
C PRO A 197 -15.86 -20.82 -30.84
N LEU A 198 -15.70 -21.15 -29.55
CA LEU A 198 -15.30 -22.48 -29.08
C LEU A 198 -16.46 -23.46 -29.29
N GLY A 199 -16.24 -24.47 -30.13
CA GLY A 199 -17.20 -25.51 -30.46
C GLY A 199 -17.43 -26.52 -29.32
N GLN A 200 -18.66 -27.05 -29.29
CA GLN A 200 -19.10 -28.19 -28.47
C GLN A 200 -18.40 -29.49 -28.92
N PRO A 201 -18.21 -30.49 -28.03
CA PRO A 201 -17.70 -31.80 -28.43
C PRO A 201 -18.80 -32.70 -29.01
N ALA A 202 -18.45 -33.42 -30.08
CA ALA A 202 -19.27 -34.46 -30.71
C ALA A 202 -18.96 -35.85 -30.13
N GLU A 203 -20.00 -36.67 -29.99
CA GLU A 203 -19.97 -38.11 -29.69
C GLU A 203 -19.13 -38.91 -30.71
N ALA A 204 -18.51 -39.99 -30.24
CA ALA A 204 -18.07 -41.10 -31.10
C ALA A 204 -18.11 -42.44 -30.36
N ALA A 205 -18.91 -43.35 -30.93
CA ALA A 205 -18.83 -44.81 -31.05
C ALA A 205 -18.43 -45.68 -29.84
#